data_AF-L2GWY1-F1
#
_entry.id   AF-L2GWY1-F1
#
_cell.length_a   1.000
_cell.length_b   1.000
_cell.length_c   1.000
_cell.angle_alpha   90.00
_cell.angle_beta   90.00
_cell.angle_gamma   90.00
#
_symmetry.space_group_name_H-M   'P 1'
#
loop_
_entity.id
_entity.type
_entity.pdbx_description
1 polymer ?
#
loop_
_entity_poly.entity_id
_entity_poly.type
_entity_poly.pdbx_seq_one_letter_code
_entity_poly.pdbx_strand_id
1 'polypeptide(L)'
;MLPMEQMLNFIQSQSSGVTEEDIQKQFPDLLKDQILNELTKWQLENRIKRDKKNKIMYVRNAEDDERSVLEQLKKATNQGCTIRDIRLATKLPQNLVSKILRKMQDMKVVKAFKGQKNRQNIFMIFEETPDDEVTGGIWFNNGDVDAEFVNQLTKLIYTFIRNKTRELIPYELNPTIEDIKSFITESNVLSIHISTADLKKIINVMVYGQILLELQDGGRTMYRALRWNEHEVLG
;
A
#
# COMPACT_ATOMS: atom_id res chain seq x y z
N MET A 1 31.27 1.98 -12.02
CA MET A 1 30.62 3.29 -11.77
C MET A 1 31.47 4.35 -12.42
N LEU A 2 30.87 5.28 -13.16
CA LEU A 2 31.60 6.35 -13.85
C LEU A 2 32.23 7.29 -12.80
N PRO A 3 33.51 7.70 -12.93
CA PRO A 3 34.17 8.64 -12.00
C PRO A 3 33.36 9.93 -11.76
N MET A 4 32.60 10.35 -12.77
CA MET A 4 31.78 11.56 -12.74
C MET A 4 30.56 11.46 -11.82
N GLU A 5 29.93 10.29 -11.69
CA GLU A 5 28.83 10.10 -10.72
C GLU A 5 29.33 10.16 -9.27
N GLN A 6 30.55 9.64 -9.04
CA GLN A 6 31.19 9.71 -7.72
C GLN A 6 31.54 11.15 -7.34
N MET A 7 31.99 11.96 -8.30
CA MET A 7 32.24 13.38 -8.10
C MET A 7 30.97 14.14 -7.71
N LEU A 8 29.84 13.87 -8.37
CA LEU A 8 28.59 14.54 -8.00
C LEU A 8 28.08 14.11 -6.62
N ASN A 9 28.15 12.81 -6.30
CA ASN A 9 27.77 12.31 -4.97
C ASN A 9 28.64 12.94 -3.87
N PHE A 10 29.92 13.16 -4.15
CA PHE A 10 30.82 13.89 -3.25
C PHE A 10 30.34 15.33 -3.02
N ILE A 11 30.03 16.09 -4.08
CA ILE A 11 29.47 17.45 -3.96
C ILE A 11 28.15 17.44 -3.19
N GLN A 12 27.28 16.44 -3.42
CA GLN A 12 26.00 16.29 -2.73
C GLN A 12 26.16 16.03 -1.23
N SER A 13 27.15 15.24 -0.82
CA SER A 13 27.42 14.94 0.59
C SER A 13 27.96 16.15 1.37
N GLN A 14 28.57 17.11 0.68
CA GLN A 14 29.19 18.29 1.28
C GLN A 14 28.23 19.48 1.30
N SER A 15 27.37 19.53 2.33
CA SER A 15 26.36 20.59 2.51
C SER A 15 26.91 22.02 2.63
N SER A 16 28.20 22.19 2.97
CA SER A 16 28.88 23.49 3.10
C SER A 16 29.53 23.99 1.81
N GLY A 17 29.41 23.22 0.73
CA GLY A 17 29.99 23.47 -0.59
C GLY A 17 31.49 23.15 -0.66
N VAL A 18 31.93 22.71 -1.84
CA VAL A 18 33.33 22.31 -2.12
C VAL A 18 34.01 23.29 -3.06
N THR A 19 35.33 23.40 -2.98
CA THR A 19 36.13 24.14 -3.96
C THR A 19 36.63 23.23 -5.08
N GLU A 20 37.06 23.80 -6.21
CA GLU A 20 37.69 23.04 -7.29
C GLU A 20 38.97 22.33 -6.82
N GLU A 21 39.68 22.89 -5.83
CA GLU A 21 40.84 22.25 -5.19
C GLU A 21 40.46 21.03 -4.35
N ASP A 22 39.34 21.08 -3.64
CA ASP A 22 38.86 19.94 -2.84
C ASP A 22 38.44 18.76 -3.75
N ILE A 23 37.83 19.08 -4.90
CA ILE A 23 37.46 18.08 -5.92
C ILE A 23 38.73 17.46 -6.51
N GLN A 24 39.74 18.25 -6.87
CA GLN A 24 41.01 17.74 -7.42
C GLN A 24 41.78 16.88 -6.40
N LYS A 25 41.73 17.21 -5.10
CA LYS A 25 42.33 16.40 -4.04
C LYS A 25 41.65 15.04 -3.88
N GLN A 26 40.32 15.01 -4.00
CA GLN A 26 39.54 13.79 -3.86
C GLN A 26 39.61 12.90 -5.11
N PHE A 27 39.78 13.51 -6.29
CA PHE A 27 39.87 12.83 -7.58
C PHE A 27 41.15 13.25 -8.33
N PRO A 28 42.34 12.87 -7.85
CA PRO A 28 43.60 13.26 -8.47
C PRO A 28 43.82 12.64 -9.87
N ASP A 29 43.15 11.51 -10.15
CA ASP A 29 43.23 10.79 -11.43
C ASP A 29 42.47 11.49 -12.57
N LEU A 30 41.61 12.48 -12.26
CA LEU A 30 40.87 13.24 -13.25
C LEU A 30 41.65 14.47 -13.72
N LEU A 31 41.68 14.68 -15.04
CA LEU A 31 42.26 15.88 -15.63
C LEU A 31 41.39 17.10 -15.29
N LYS A 32 42.02 18.25 -15.04
CA LYS A 32 41.34 19.52 -14.73
C LYS A 32 40.30 19.90 -15.78
N ASP A 33 40.60 19.68 -17.06
CA ASP A 33 39.68 19.97 -18.16
C ASP A 33 38.42 19.08 -18.12
N GLN A 34 38.57 17.81 -17.72
CA GLN A 34 37.42 16.91 -17.57
C GLN A 34 36.52 17.33 -16.41
N ILE A 35 37.11 17.73 -15.28
CA ILE A 35 36.38 18.26 -14.13
C ILE A 35 35.63 19.54 -14.54
N LEU A 36 36.30 20.47 -15.23
CA LEU A 36 35.71 21.73 -15.67
C LEU A 36 34.55 21.54 -16.65
N ASN A 37 34.69 20.60 -17.60
CA ASN A 37 33.63 20.28 -18.55
C ASN A 37 32.38 19.71 -17.85
N GLU A 38 32.54 18.79 -16.90
CA GLU A 38 31.42 18.25 -16.13
C GLU A 38 30.79 19.28 -15.19
N LEU A 39 31.59 20.13 -14.53
CA LEU A 39 31.06 21.22 -13.71
C LEU A 39 30.25 22.21 -14.57
N THR A 40 30.73 22.56 -15.76
CA THR A 40 30.01 23.45 -16.68
C THR A 40 28.69 22.83 -17.11
N LYS A 41 28.70 21.53 -17.45
CA LYS A 41 27.51 20.77 -17.79
C LYS A 41 26.50 20.74 -16.64
N TRP A 42 26.92 20.40 -15.42
CA TRP A 42 26.04 20.36 -14.26
C TRP A 42 25.51 21.73 -13.85
N GLN A 43 26.26 22.80 -14.12
CA GLN A 43 25.80 24.16 -13.91
C GLN A 43 24.68 24.53 -14.91
N LEU A 44 24.80 24.12 -16.17
CA LEU A 44 23.74 24.28 -17.18
C LEU A 44 22.49 23.45 -16.86
N GLU A 45 22.67 22.24 -16.31
CA GLU A 45 21.58 21.36 -15.85
C GLU A 45 20.96 21.81 -14.51
N ASN A 46 21.39 22.94 -13.93
CA ASN A 46 20.97 23.44 -12.61
C ASN A 46 21.19 22.45 -11.46
N ARG A 47 22.18 21.55 -11.57
CA ARG A 47 22.53 20.55 -10.54
C ARG A 47 23.54 21.09 -9.54
N ILE A 48 24.26 22.16 -9.90
CA ILE A 48 25.19 22.85 -9.02
C ILE A 48 25.05 24.37 -9.14
N LYS A 49 25.34 25.09 -8.06
CA LYS A 49 25.47 26.56 -8.05
C LYS A 49 26.75 26.98 -7.36
N ARG A 50 27.27 28.16 -7.72
CA ARG A 50 28.41 28.78 -7.04
C ARG A 50 27.91 29.81 -6.02
N ASP A 51 28.39 29.73 -4.79
CA ASP A 51 28.16 30.75 -3.75
C ASP A 51 29.10 31.96 -3.96
N LYS A 52 28.86 33.07 -3.25
CA LYS A 52 29.67 34.29 -3.25
C LYS A 52 31.16 34.05 -2.93
N LYS A 53 31.49 32.93 -2.28
CA LYS A 53 32.86 32.49 -1.97
C LYS A 53 33.43 31.50 -2.99
N ASN A 54 32.85 31.42 -4.19
CA ASN A 54 33.21 30.49 -5.27
C ASN A 54 33.15 29.01 -4.86
N LYS A 55 32.32 28.67 -3.86
CA LYS A 55 32.06 27.28 -3.46
C LYS A 55 30.97 26.68 -4.32
N ILE A 56 31.20 25.46 -4.80
CA ILE A 56 30.27 24.67 -5.58
C ILE A 56 29.34 23.93 -4.62
N MET A 57 28.05 24.22 -4.73
CA MET A 57 27.00 23.64 -3.89
C MET A 57 26.06 22.85 -4.78
N TYR A 58 25.70 21.64 -4.35
CA TYR A 58 24.66 20.86 -5.03
C TYR A 58 23.29 21.54 -4.92
N VAL A 59 22.55 21.53 -6.03
CA VAL A 59 21.19 22.04 -6.13
C VAL A 59 20.30 20.87 -6.53
N ARG A 60 19.29 20.60 -5.71
CA ARG A 60 18.28 19.58 -6.02
C ARG A 60 17.43 20.09 -7.17
N ASN A 61 17.31 19.29 -8.22
CA ASN A 61 16.36 19.54 -9.30
C ASN A 61 15.05 18.77 -9.05
N ALA A 62 14.09 18.91 -9.96
CA ALA A 62 12.80 18.20 -9.86
C ALA A 62 12.95 16.67 -9.87
N GLU A 63 13.92 16.14 -10.62
CA GLU A 63 14.17 14.70 -10.73
C GLU A 63 14.76 14.11 -9.43
N ASP A 64 15.64 14.85 -8.76
CA ASP A 64 16.24 14.46 -7.48
C ASP A 64 15.19 14.42 -6.37
N ASP A 65 14.22 15.34 -6.42
CA ASP A 65 13.09 15.40 -5.51
C ASP A 65 12.12 14.22 -5.77
N GLU A 66 11.79 13.95 -7.04
CA GLU A 66 11.01 12.79 -7.44
C GLU A 66 11.67 11.48 -7.00
N ARG A 67 12.98 11.34 -7.25
CA ARG A 67 13.76 10.17 -6.84
C ARG A 67 13.75 9.96 -5.33
N SER A 68 13.91 11.02 -4.55
CA SER A 68 13.89 10.93 -3.08
C SER A 68 12.52 10.53 -2.53
N VAL A 69 11.43 11.04 -3.12
CA VAL A 69 10.07 10.60 -2.76
C VAL A 69 9.90 9.11 -3.08
N LEU A 70 10.35 8.68 -4.26
CA LEU A 70 10.25 7.27 -4.67
C LEU A 70 11.10 6.34 -3.79
N GLU A 71 12.32 6.74 -3.44
CA GLU A 71 13.18 5.99 -2.51
C GLU A 71 12.54 5.86 -1.12
N GLN A 72 11.86 6.90 -0.64
CA GLN A 72 11.13 6.83 0.62
C GLN A 72 9.93 5.87 0.54
N LEU A 73 9.18 5.88 -0.56
CA LEU A 73 8.08 4.94 -0.77
C LEU A 73 8.58 3.49 -0.87
N LYS A 74 9.72 3.27 -1.54
CA LYS A 74 10.38 1.94 -1.61
C LYS A 74 10.78 1.42 -0.23
N LYS A 75 11.24 2.29 0.67
CA LYS A 75 11.61 1.90 2.04
C LYS A 75 10.40 1.49 2.88
N ALA A 76 9.23 2.04 2.59
CA ALA A 76 8.01 1.77 3.37
C ALA A 76 7.22 0.55 2.90
N THR A 77 7.58 -0.02 1.74
CA THR A 77 7.02 -1.26 1.17
C THR A 77 5.49 -1.35 1.33
N ASN A 78 5.02 -2.23 2.21
CA ASN A 78 3.61 -2.58 2.37
C ASN A 78 2.84 -1.67 3.33
N GLN A 79 3.55 -0.94 4.20
CA GLN A 79 2.93 0.00 5.15
C GLN A 79 2.56 1.33 4.47
N GLY A 80 3.27 1.66 3.39
CA GLY A 80 3.15 2.93 2.70
C GLY A 80 3.59 4.12 3.55
N CYS A 81 3.39 5.34 3.04
CA CYS A 81 3.75 6.57 3.74
C CYS A 81 2.65 7.61 3.67
N THR A 82 2.47 8.40 4.74
CA THR A 82 1.68 9.63 4.66
C THR A 82 2.49 10.77 4.07
N ILE A 83 1.83 11.85 3.62
CA ILE A 83 2.52 13.08 3.18
C ILE A 83 3.42 13.64 4.29
N ARG A 84 3.02 13.48 5.56
CA ARG A 84 3.81 13.92 6.71
C ARG A 84 5.13 13.14 6.80
N ASP A 85 5.08 11.83 6.62
CA ASP A 85 6.27 10.97 6.69
C ASP A 85 7.23 11.27 5.54
N ILE A 86 6.70 11.43 4.33
CA ILE A 86 7.48 11.80 3.15
C ILE A 86 8.14 13.17 3.34
N ARG A 87 7.42 14.15 3.89
CA ARG A 87 7.95 15.48 4.19
C ARG A 87 9.10 15.42 5.20
N LEU A 88 8.93 14.65 6.28
CA LEU A 88 9.95 14.50 7.31
C LEU A 88 11.21 13.81 6.78
N ALA A 89 11.05 12.79 5.93
CA ALA A 89 12.17 12.05 5.34
C ALA A 89 12.91 12.85 4.26
N THR A 90 12.18 13.49 3.35
CA THR A 90 12.76 14.17 2.17
C THR A 90 13.16 15.62 2.45
N LYS A 91 12.66 16.22 3.54
CA LYS A 91 12.79 17.65 3.88
C LYS A 91 12.22 18.59 2.81
N LEU A 92 11.33 18.09 1.95
CA LEU A 92 10.69 18.87 0.89
C LEU A 92 9.42 19.58 1.40
N PRO A 93 9.08 20.76 0.87
CA PRO A 93 7.85 21.45 1.24
C PRO A 93 6.61 20.66 0.79
N GLN A 94 5.54 20.72 1.57
CA GLN A 94 4.31 19.92 1.34
C GLN A 94 3.70 20.13 -0.05
N ASN A 95 3.71 21.36 -0.57
CA ASN A 95 3.19 21.67 -1.91
C ASN A 95 3.95 20.93 -3.01
N LEU A 96 5.27 20.83 -2.87
CA LEU A 96 6.13 20.14 -3.84
C LEU A 96 5.91 18.64 -3.77
N VAL A 97 5.87 18.06 -2.55
CA VAL A 97 5.56 16.64 -2.34
C VAL A 97 4.21 16.28 -2.97
N SER A 98 3.18 17.11 -2.74
CA SER A 98 1.84 16.88 -3.29
C SER A 98 1.83 16.92 -4.82
N LYS A 99 2.58 17.85 -5.43
CA LYS A 99 2.72 17.94 -6.89
C LYS A 99 3.43 16.72 -7.48
N ILE A 100 4.51 16.28 -6.85
CA ILE A 100 5.28 15.09 -7.24
C ILE A 100 4.41 13.84 -7.14
N LEU A 101 3.72 13.64 -6.02
CA LEU A 101 2.84 12.48 -5.82
C LEU A 101 1.74 12.46 -6.88
N ARG A 102 1.10 13.58 -7.18
CA ARG A 102 0.07 13.67 -8.22
C ARG A 102 0.62 13.28 -9.60
N LYS A 103 1.79 13.81 -9.99
CA LYS A 103 2.47 13.43 -11.24
C LYS A 103 2.76 11.93 -11.28
N MET A 104 3.27 11.35 -10.19
CA MET A 104 3.56 9.92 -10.10
C MET A 104 2.30 9.04 -10.13
N GLN A 105 1.18 9.52 -9.60
CA GLN A 105 -0.11 8.85 -9.70
C GLN A 105 -0.65 8.87 -11.13
N ASP A 106 -0.55 10.01 -11.82
CA ASP A 106 -0.94 10.14 -13.23
C ASP A 106 -0.14 9.18 -14.12
N MET A 107 1.14 8.96 -13.80
CA MET A 107 2.03 7.99 -14.48
C MET A 107 1.85 6.53 -14.00
N LYS A 108 0.94 6.25 -13.06
CA LYS A 108 0.73 4.93 -12.44
C LYS A 108 1.98 4.32 -11.79
N VAL A 109 2.88 5.15 -11.27
CA VAL A 109 4.05 4.71 -10.48
C VAL A 109 3.70 4.59 -9.00
N VAL A 110 2.81 5.46 -8.52
CA VAL A 110 2.35 5.54 -7.13
C VAL A 110 0.84 5.39 -7.10
N LYS A 111 0.31 4.69 -6.09
CA LYS A 111 -1.12 4.68 -5.77
C LYS A 111 -1.35 5.25 -4.37
N ALA A 112 -2.57 5.76 -4.16
CA ALA A 112 -3.00 6.26 -2.88
C ALA A 112 -4.26 5.52 -2.43
N PHE A 113 -4.34 5.23 -1.14
CA PHE A 113 -5.50 4.64 -0.49
C PHE A 113 -5.71 5.29 0.87
N LYS A 114 -6.90 5.17 1.46
CA LYS A 114 -7.14 5.68 2.82
C LYS A 114 -6.71 4.64 3.84
N GLY A 115 -5.88 5.04 4.79
CA GLY A 115 -5.49 4.19 5.91
C GLY A 115 -6.60 4.07 6.96
N GLN A 116 -6.75 2.88 7.55
CA GLN A 116 -7.80 2.60 8.54
C GLN A 116 -7.60 3.38 9.86
N LYS A 117 -6.36 3.44 10.38
CA LYS A 117 -6.06 4.02 11.71
C LYS A 117 -6.37 5.52 11.82
N ASN A 118 -6.00 6.30 10.81
CA ASN A 118 -6.08 7.77 10.86
C ASN A 118 -6.92 8.39 9.73
N ARG A 119 -7.56 7.58 8.86
CA ARG A 119 -8.29 8.03 7.65
C ARG A 119 -7.50 8.95 6.72
N GLN A 120 -6.18 8.98 6.87
CA GLN A 120 -5.28 9.78 6.03
C GLN A 120 -4.93 9.00 4.77
N ASN A 121 -4.63 9.73 3.69
CA ASN A 121 -4.12 9.13 2.47
C ASN A 121 -2.72 8.58 2.71
N ILE A 122 -2.57 7.29 2.45
CA ILE A 122 -1.31 6.57 2.44
C ILE A 122 -0.92 6.34 0.98
N PHE A 123 0.32 6.68 0.66
CA PHE A 123 0.91 6.56 -0.66
C PHE A 123 1.86 5.36 -0.67
N MET A 124 1.84 4.59 -1.74
CA MET A 124 2.72 3.43 -1.94
C MET A 124 3.00 3.22 -3.43
N ILE A 125 3.95 2.34 -3.74
CA ILE A 125 4.26 1.96 -5.12
C ILE A 125 3.05 1.24 -5.73
N PHE A 126 2.78 1.49 -7.01
CA PHE A 126 1.60 0.98 -7.68
C PHE A 126 1.49 -0.55 -7.68
N GLU A 127 2.61 -1.24 -7.89
CA GLU A 127 2.70 -2.70 -7.97
C GLU A 127 2.60 -3.39 -6.60
N GLU A 128 2.86 -2.67 -5.50
CA GLU A 128 2.93 -3.25 -4.16
C GLU A 128 1.53 -3.44 -3.56
N THR A 129 1.29 -4.55 -2.88
CA THR A 129 0.01 -4.80 -2.18
C THR A 129 0.06 -4.24 -0.76
N PRO A 130 -0.91 -3.40 -0.35
CA PRO A 130 -0.91 -2.86 1.00
C PRO A 130 -1.24 -3.97 2.01
N ASP A 131 -0.64 -3.90 3.20
CA ASP A 131 -0.95 -4.85 4.26
C ASP A 131 -2.39 -4.68 4.77
N ASP A 132 -3.02 -5.80 5.13
CA ASP A 132 -4.38 -5.83 5.68
C ASP A 132 -4.51 -4.99 6.96
N GLU A 133 -3.44 -4.84 7.75
CA GLU A 133 -3.43 -3.98 8.94
C GLU A 133 -3.57 -2.48 8.60
N VAL A 134 -3.27 -2.09 7.36
CA VAL A 134 -3.25 -0.71 6.91
C VAL A 134 -4.54 -0.38 6.16
N THR A 135 -5.04 -1.31 5.35
CA THR A 135 -6.32 -1.19 4.63
C THR A 135 -7.53 -1.54 5.48
N GLY A 136 -7.36 -2.33 6.53
CA GLY A 136 -8.44 -2.96 7.29
C GLY A 136 -8.87 -4.33 6.73
N GLY A 137 -8.19 -4.82 5.69
CA GLY A 137 -8.49 -6.09 5.01
C GLY A 137 -9.71 -6.01 4.11
N ILE A 138 -10.21 -7.17 3.68
CA ILE A 138 -11.28 -7.32 2.67
C ILE A 138 -12.63 -6.67 3.05
N TRP A 139 -12.80 -6.24 4.29
CA TRP A 139 -14.02 -5.62 4.80
C TRP A 139 -14.11 -4.13 4.54
N PHE A 140 -13.02 -3.53 4.07
CA PHE A 140 -12.90 -2.09 3.89
C PHE A 140 -12.59 -1.75 2.44
N ASN A 141 -13.29 -0.73 1.93
CA ASN A 141 -13.06 -0.16 0.63
C ASN A 141 -12.86 1.35 0.79
N ASN A 142 -11.71 1.85 0.37
CA ASN A 142 -11.34 3.27 0.51
C ASN A 142 -11.47 3.83 1.94
N GLY A 143 -11.18 3.02 2.95
CA GLY A 143 -11.17 3.40 4.37
C GLY A 143 -12.54 3.39 5.05
N ASP A 144 -13.60 3.01 4.33
CA ASP A 144 -14.94 2.82 4.86
C ASP A 144 -15.31 1.34 4.80
N VAL A 145 -16.17 0.88 5.73
CA VAL A 145 -16.65 -0.50 5.74
C VAL A 145 -17.48 -0.72 4.48
N ASP A 146 -17.14 -1.75 3.70
CA ASP A 146 -17.89 -2.14 2.52
C ASP A 146 -19.14 -2.92 2.95
N ALA A 147 -20.13 -2.19 3.45
CA ALA A 147 -21.37 -2.76 3.97
C ALA A 147 -22.14 -3.51 2.87
N GLU A 148 -22.02 -3.08 1.61
CA GLU A 148 -22.63 -3.77 0.48
C GLU A 148 -21.99 -5.14 0.26
N PHE A 149 -20.65 -5.21 0.22
CA PHE A 149 -19.92 -6.48 0.14
C PHE A 149 -20.27 -7.42 1.30
N VAL A 150 -20.27 -6.90 2.54
CA VAL A 150 -20.64 -7.69 3.73
C VAL A 150 -22.05 -8.25 3.59
N ASN A 151 -23.02 -7.41 3.22
CA ASN A 151 -24.41 -7.83 3.08
C ASN A 151 -24.61 -8.86 1.96
N GLN A 152 -23.96 -8.66 0.81
CA GLN A 152 -24.01 -9.61 -0.30
C GLN A 152 -23.39 -10.96 0.10
N LEU A 153 -22.25 -10.94 0.78
CA LEU A 153 -21.60 -12.15 1.29
C LEU A 153 -22.48 -12.88 2.31
N THR A 154 -23.07 -12.16 3.26
CA THR A 154 -24.00 -12.71 4.25
C THR A 154 -25.22 -13.35 3.57
N LYS A 155 -25.83 -12.66 2.59
CA LYS A 155 -26.95 -13.18 1.77
C LYS A 155 -26.56 -14.47 1.04
N LEU A 156 -25.36 -14.50 0.44
CA LEU A 156 -24.85 -15.66 -0.29
C LEU A 156 -24.62 -16.87 0.63
N ILE A 157 -23.94 -16.68 1.76
CA ILE A 157 -23.68 -17.73 2.76
C ILE A 157 -25.00 -18.27 3.31
N TYR A 158 -25.92 -17.37 3.70
CA TYR A 158 -27.21 -17.75 4.24
C TYR A 158 -28.02 -18.58 3.24
N THR A 159 -28.09 -18.13 1.98
CA THR A 159 -28.83 -18.82 0.92
C THR A 159 -28.30 -20.23 0.68
N PHE A 160 -26.96 -20.40 0.66
CA PHE A 160 -26.33 -21.71 0.53
C PHE A 160 -26.69 -22.66 1.69
N ILE A 161 -26.48 -22.21 2.93
CA ILE A 161 -26.74 -23.04 4.12
C ILE A 161 -28.24 -23.36 4.21
N ARG A 162 -29.11 -22.37 3.97
CA ARG A 162 -30.57 -22.55 3.98
C ARG A 162 -31.02 -23.58 2.95
N ASN A 163 -30.47 -23.54 1.74
CA ASN A 163 -30.84 -24.49 0.69
C ASN A 163 -30.39 -25.92 1.05
N LYS A 164 -29.19 -26.08 1.63
CA LYS A 164 -28.71 -27.40 2.09
C LYS A 164 -29.47 -27.91 3.33
N THR A 165 -29.91 -27.03 4.22
CA THR A 165 -30.57 -27.37 5.49
C THR A 165 -32.09 -27.17 5.46
N ARG A 166 -32.68 -27.12 4.25
CA ARG A 166 -34.11 -26.91 4.05
C ARG A 166 -34.94 -28.07 4.61
N GLU A 167 -34.41 -29.28 4.54
CA GLU A 167 -35.05 -30.47 5.09
C GLU A 167 -34.38 -30.87 6.42
N LEU A 168 -35.05 -31.78 7.14
CA LEU A 168 -34.45 -32.43 8.29
C LEU A 168 -33.36 -33.39 7.77
N ILE A 169 -32.11 -32.96 7.91
CA ILE A 169 -30.94 -33.74 7.53
C ILE A 169 -30.21 -34.23 8.80
N PRO A 170 -29.54 -35.39 8.75
CA PRO A 170 -28.62 -35.82 9.79
C PRO A 170 -27.61 -34.73 10.19
N TYR A 171 -27.21 -34.74 11.46
CA TYR A 171 -26.27 -33.74 12.01
C TYR A 171 -24.99 -33.63 11.18
N GLU A 172 -24.41 -34.77 10.81
CA GLU A 172 -23.15 -34.88 10.06
C GLU A 172 -23.17 -34.28 8.64
N LEU A 173 -24.36 -34.06 8.07
CA LEU A 173 -24.52 -33.51 6.71
C LEU A 173 -24.71 -31.99 6.70
N ASN A 174 -24.66 -31.32 7.86
CA ASN A 174 -24.75 -29.87 7.90
C ASN A 174 -23.44 -29.23 7.36
N PRO A 175 -23.52 -28.12 6.61
CA PRO A 175 -22.36 -27.50 6.00
C PRO A 175 -21.29 -27.07 7.00
N THR A 176 -20.03 -27.35 6.68
CA THR A 176 -18.85 -26.86 7.40
C THR A 176 -18.34 -25.54 6.82
N ILE A 177 -17.37 -24.91 7.49
CA ILE A 177 -16.70 -23.71 6.95
C ILE A 177 -15.98 -24.00 5.62
N GLU A 178 -15.48 -25.22 5.45
CA GLU A 178 -14.81 -25.66 4.22
C GLU A 178 -15.82 -25.77 3.07
N ASP A 179 -16.99 -26.34 3.31
CA ASP A 179 -18.08 -26.41 2.32
C ASP A 179 -18.52 -25.01 1.87
N ILE A 180 -18.65 -24.08 2.82
CA ILE A 180 -19.03 -22.70 2.52
C ILE A 180 -17.93 -22.02 1.71
N LYS A 181 -16.66 -22.23 2.05
CA LYS A 181 -15.52 -21.65 1.31
C LYS A 181 -15.44 -22.18 -0.12
N SER A 182 -15.60 -23.48 -0.31
CA SER A 182 -15.62 -24.11 -1.63
C SER A 182 -16.75 -23.55 -2.48
N PHE A 183 -17.97 -23.46 -1.92
CA PHE A 183 -19.11 -22.87 -2.60
C PHE A 183 -18.87 -21.41 -3.04
N ILE A 184 -18.33 -20.58 -2.15
CA ILE A 184 -18.01 -19.18 -2.47
C ILE A 184 -17.01 -19.12 -3.63
N THR A 185 -15.97 -19.97 -3.58
CA THR A 185 -14.92 -20.02 -4.60
C THR A 185 -15.47 -20.49 -5.96
N GLU A 186 -16.34 -21.51 -5.96
CA GLU A 186 -16.98 -22.06 -7.16
C GLU A 186 -18.03 -21.12 -7.76
N SER A 187 -18.70 -20.34 -6.93
CA SER A 187 -19.75 -19.41 -7.38
C SER A 187 -19.20 -18.30 -8.29
N ASN A 188 -17.90 -17.97 -8.19
CA ASN A 188 -17.23 -16.87 -8.88
C ASN A 188 -17.97 -15.52 -8.80
N VAL A 189 -18.84 -15.36 -7.79
CA VAL A 189 -19.65 -14.16 -7.56
C VAL A 189 -18.81 -13.05 -6.92
N LEU A 190 -17.79 -13.43 -6.16
CA LEU A 190 -16.88 -12.49 -5.51
C LEU A 190 -15.63 -12.29 -6.37
N SER A 191 -15.27 -11.03 -6.61
CA SER A 191 -14.02 -10.65 -7.29
C SER A 191 -12.78 -10.80 -6.40
N ILE A 192 -12.95 -11.14 -5.12
CA ILE A 192 -11.91 -11.15 -4.10
C ILE A 192 -11.84 -12.54 -3.44
N HIS A 193 -10.62 -13.06 -3.26
CA HIS A 193 -10.40 -14.30 -2.52
C HIS A 193 -10.54 -14.07 -1.01
N ILE A 194 -11.45 -14.78 -0.36
CA ILE A 194 -11.67 -14.72 1.08
C ILE A 194 -10.84 -15.78 1.82
N SER A 195 -10.11 -15.35 2.86
CA SER A 195 -9.37 -16.27 3.73
C SER A 195 -10.33 -17.06 4.63
N THR A 196 -9.92 -18.24 5.10
CA THR A 196 -10.74 -19.02 6.05
C THR A 196 -10.95 -18.26 7.38
N ALA A 197 -9.94 -17.49 7.80
CA ALA A 197 -10.01 -16.69 9.02
C ALA A 197 -11.05 -15.56 8.91
N ASP A 198 -11.09 -14.88 7.77
CA ASP A 198 -12.08 -13.82 7.51
C ASP A 198 -13.48 -14.39 7.32
N LEU A 199 -13.62 -15.50 6.59
CA LEU A 199 -14.90 -16.20 6.48
C LEU A 199 -15.46 -16.58 7.85
N LYS A 200 -14.60 -17.07 8.76
CA LYS A 200 -14.99 -17.41 10.14
C LYS A 200 -15.51 -16.19 10.91
N LYS A 201 -14.94 -15.00 10.70
CA LYS A 201 -15.43 -13.76 11.35
C LYS A 201 -16.88 -13.46 10.96
N ILE A 202 -17.22 -13.53 9.67
CA ILE A 202 -18.61 -13.30 9.21
C ILE A 202 -19.55 -14.38 9.72
N ILE A 203 -19.15 -15.65 9.64
CA ILE A 203 -19.98 -16.73 10.15
C ILE A 203 -20.26 -16.54 11.65
N ASN A 204 -19.27 -16.17 12.45
CA ASN A 204 -19.46 -15.86 13.87
C ASN A 204 -20.47 -14.72 14.07
N VAL A 205 -20.38 -13.64 13.29
CA VAL A 205 -21.36 -12.54 13.35
C VAL A 205 -22.78 -13.06 13.05
N MET A 206 -22.94 -13.93 12.05
CA MET A 206 -24.23 -14.54 11.72
C MET A 206 -24.73 -15.49 12.83
N VAL A 207 -23.84 -16.20 13.51
CA VAL A 207 -24.19 -17.05 14.66
C VAL A 207 -24.64 -16.19 15.85
N TYR A 208 -23.89 -15.14 16.19
CA TYR A 208 -24.26 -14.21 17.26
C TYR A 208 -25.57 -13.46 16.96
N GLY A 209 -25.79 -13.10 15.70
CA GLY A 209 -27.04 -12.50 15.22
C GLY A 209 -28.22 -13.48 15.12
N GLN A 210 -28.06 -14.74 15.56
CA GLN A 210 -29.08 -15.78 15.48
C GLN A 210 -29.63 -16.02 14.06
N ILE A 211 -28.80 -15.76 13.05
CA ILE A 211 -29.06 -16.08 11.64
C ILE A 211 -28.64 -17.53 11.35
N LEU A 212 -27.52 -17.96 11.94
CA LEU A 212 -27.01 -19.32 11.88
C LEU A 212 -26.97 -19.95 13.27
N LEU A 213 -27.11 -21.26 13.32
CA LEU A 213 -26.85 -22.08 14.49
C LEU A 213 -25.54 -22.83 14.27
N GLU A 214 -24.61 -22.68 15.21
CA GLU A 214 -23.41 -23.50 15.26
C GLU A 214 -23.72 -24.86 15.90
N LEU A 215 -23.30 -25.93 15.24
CA LEU A 215 -23.41 -27.31 15.70
C LEU A 215 -22.00 -27.87 15.87
N GLN A 216 -21.77 -28.59 16.98
CA GLN A 216 -20.50 -29.25 17.24
C GLN A 216 -20.73 -30.76 17.42
N ASP A 217 -20.03 -31.56 16.64
CA ASP A 217 -20.05 -33.01 16.75
C ASP A 217 -18.67 -33.59 16.42
N GLY A 218 -18.12 -34.44 17.30
CA GLY A 218 -16.83 -35.11 17.09
C GLY A 218 -15.64 -34.18 16.77
N GLY A 219 -15.66 -32.92 17.22
CA GLY A 219 -14.64 -31.92 16.89
C GLY A 219 -14.82 -31.20 15.55
N ARG A 220 -15.92 -31.48 14.83
CA ARG A 220 -16.32 -30.75 13.62
C ARG A 220 -17.33 -29.66 13.96
N THR A 221 -17.11 -28.47 13.39
CA THR A 221 -18.05 -27.36 13.48
C THR A 221 -18.86 -27.27 12.20
N MET A 222 -20.18 -27.33 12.33
CA MET A 222 -21.14 -27.28 11.23
C MET A 222 -22.15 -26.16 11.50
N TYR A 223 -22.85 -25.72 10.45
CA TYR A 223 -23.76 -24.59 10.54
C TYR A 223 -25.12 -24.92 9.95
N ARG A 224 -26.17 -24.44 10.62
CA ARG A 224 -27.56 -24.58 10.16
C ARG A 224 -28.22 -23.21 10.08
N ALA A 225 -29.02 -22.98 9.04
CA ALA A 225 -29.73 -21.71 8.89
C ALA A 225 -30.96 -21.64 9.82
N LEU A 226 -31.08 -20.55 10.57
CA LEU A 226 -32.26 -20.22 11.35
C LEU A 226 -33.24 -19.43 10.47
N ARG A 227 -34.54 -19.73 10.58
CA ARG A 227 -35.57 -19.21 9.66
C ARG A 227 -36.38 -18.03 10.20
N TRP A 228 -36.42 -17.85 11.52
CA TRP A 228 -37.22 -16.79 12.12
C TRP A 228 -36.62 -15.39 11.90
N ASN A 229 -35.32 -15.29 11.58
CA ASN A 229 -34.63 -14.03 11.22
C ASN A 229 -34.36 -13.92 9.70
N GLU A 230 -35.05 -14.70 8.87
CA GLU A 230 -34.83 -14.69 7.41
C GLU A 230 -35.04 -13.29 6.79
N HIS A 231 -35.99 -12.51 7.32
CA HIS A 231 -36.28 -11.15 6.88
C HIS A 231 -35.16 -10.14 7.16
N GLU A 232 -34.34 -10.36 8.20
CA GLU A 232 -33.20 -9.48 8.51
C GLU A 232 -32.04 -9.65 7.51
N VAL A 233 -32.00 -10.79 6.84
CA VAL A 233 -30.93 -11.15 5.91
C VAL A 233 -31.34 -10.96 4.46
N LEU A 234 -32.57 -11.34 4.09
CA LEU A 234 -33.06 -11.30 2.71
C LEU A 234 -33.93 -10.07 2.39
N GLY A 235 -34.24 -9.27 3.41
CA GLY A 235 -34.90 -7.97 3.27
C GLY A 235 -34.09 -6.92 2.52
#